data_AF-A0A9E4KK68-F1
#
_entry.id   AF-A0A9E4KK68-F1
#
_cell.length_a   1.000
_cell.length_b   1.000
_cell.length_c   1.000
_cell.angle_alpha   90.00
_cell.angle_beta   90.00
_cell.angle_gamma   90.00
#
_symmetry.space_group_name_H-M   'P 1'
#
loop_
_entity.id
_entity.type
_entity.pdbx_description
1 polymer ?
#
loop_
_entity_poly.entity_id
_entity_poly.type
_entity_poly.pdbx_seq_one_letter_code
_entity_poly.pdbx_strand_id
1 'polypeptide(L)'
;DMIGESVLTALASTVVFFGLGFGVMFAFGFTLVEAAIAGTACVFSSTILGIKLLPTTVLHHRHIGEIVISLLLIQDLVAIIALLVLAGFDAQGSVLSTTLTVLVALPVVALVAYLGVRFFVVPLLKRFDVFQEFTFLLAVGWCLGIASLSQALYLSWEIGAFVAGVSLANSPIAQYITENLRPLRDFFLVLFFFAVGAAINPSMLLDVWLPTLVLAIVLVACKPPVFRALLRWQKEPDGVSREVGYRLGQTSEFSLLLVFVAGAALLSAEAAHVVQGATVVTLLLSSYLVVFRYPSPIAVSERLRRD
;
A
#
# COMPACT_ATOMS: atom_id res chain seq x y z
N ASP A 1 -15.60 18.00 6.17
CA ASP A 1 -15.78 16.78 5.34
C ASP A 1 -14.63 15.83 5.59
N MET A 2 -14.93 14.68 6.19
CA MET A 2 -13.93 13.70 6.63
C MET A 2 -12.96 13.25 5.51
N ILE A 3 -13.46 13.13 4.28
CA ILE A 3 -12.64 12.79 3.10
C ILE A 3 -11.65 13.91 2.80
N GLY A 4 -12.08 15.17 2.81
CA GLY A 4 -11.19 16.32 2.54
C GLY A 4 -10.11 16.48 3.61
N GLU A 5 -10.47 16.26 4.88
CA GLU A 5 -9.54 16.25 6.01
C GLU A 5 -8.53 15.10 5.90
N SER A 6 -9.00 13.89 5.56
CA SER A 6 -8.13 12.73 5.32
C SER A 6 -7.17 12.95 4.14
N VAL A 7 -7.62 13.56 3.05
CA VAL A 7 -6.77 13.92 1.89
C VAL A 7 -5.68 14.89 2.31
N LEU A 8 -6.02 15.93 3.08
CA LEU A 8 -5.03 16.88 3.56
C LEU A 8 -3.98 16.23 4.46
N THR A 9 -4.39 15.36 5.39
CA THR A 9 -3.46 14.60 6.25
C THR A 9 -2.58 13.66 5.43
N ALA A 10 -3.15 12.96 4.45
CA ALA A 10 -2.40 12.04 3.60
C ALA A 10 -1.37 12.78 2.74
N LEU A 11 -1.72 13.91 2.13
CA LEU A 11 -0.79 14.71 1.32
C LEU A 11 0.29 15.39 2.18
N ALA A 12 -0.08 15.95 3.33
CA ALA A 12 0.88 16.57 4.23
C ALA A 12 1.88 15.54 4.80
N SER A 13 1.38 14.37 5.22
CA SER A 13 2.24 13.27 5.69
C SER A 13 3.14 12.73 4.58
N THR A 14 2.66 12.68 3.34
CA THR A 14 3.47 12.31 2.15
C THR A 14 4.68 13.19 2.01
N VAL A 15 4.53 14.52 2.06
CA VAL A 15 5.65 15.46 1.93
C VAL A 15 6.66 15.27 3.07
N VAL A 16 6.18 15.12 4.30
CA VAL A 16 7.06 14.96 5.47
C VAL A 16 7.84 13.64 5.40
N PHE A 17 7.17 12.51 5.12
CA PHE A 17 7.82 11.21 5.10
C PHE A 17 8.73 11.02 3.89
N PHE A 18 8.36 11.60 2.74
CA PHE A 18 9.27 11.72 1.61
C PHE A 18 10.55 12.45 2.01
N GLY A 19 10.43 13.62 2.65
CA GLY A 19 11.57 14.40 3.11
C GLY A 19 12.44 13.67 4.12
N LEU A 20 11.85 12.92 5.06
CA LEU A 20 12.59 12.12 6.02
C LEU A 20 13.37 10.98 5.35
N GLY A 21 12.71 10.19 4.49
CA GLY A 21 13.37 9.08 3.80
C GLY A 21 14.44 9.57 2.83
N PHE A 22 14.14 10.62 2.07
CA PHE A 22 15.10 11.29 1.18
C PHE A 22 16.30 11.81 1.96
N GLY A 23 16.07 12.52 3.06
CA GLY A 23 17.12 13.13 3.87
C GLY A 23 18.06 12.09 4.47
N VAL A 24 17.53 10.98 4.99
CA VAL A 24 18.35 9.87 5.50
C VAL A 24 19.20 9.27 4.38
N MET A 25 18.59 8.91 3.25
CA MET A 25 19.31 8.29 2.14
C MET A 25 20.39 9.20 1.56
N PHE A 26 20.07 10.47 1.34
CA PHE A 26 21.02 11.44 0.84
C PHE A 26 22.19 11.68 1.82
N ALA A 27 21.92 11.68 3.13
CA ALA A 27 22.95 11.82 4.15
C ALA A 27 23.94 10.64 4.19
N PHE A 28 23.50 9.44 3.77
CA PHE A 28 24.36 8.27 3.64
C PHE A 28 25.06 8.17 2.26
N GLY A 29 24.93 9.19 1.41
CA GLY A 29 25.68 9.29 0.15
C GLY A 29 25.01 8.61 -1.05
N PHE A 30 23.77 8.16 -0.92
CA PHE A 30 23.00 7.67 -2.07
C PHE A 30 22.69 8.80 -3.05
N THR A 31 22.53 8.45 -4.33
CA THR A 31 22.25 9.44 -5.38
C THR A 31 20.89 10.11 -5.17
N LEU A 32 20.69 11.27 -5.80
CA LEU A 32 19.42 12.01 -5.73
C LEU A 32 18.21 11.16 -6.18
N VAL A 33 18.39 10.32 -7.20
CA VAL A 33 17.34 9.45 -7.72
C VAL A 33 17.01 8.35 -6.71
N GLU A 34 18.01 7.67 -6.17
CA GLU A 34 17.83 6.62 -5.16
C GLU A 34 17.18 7.17 -3.89
N ALA A 35 17.62 8.34 -3.43
CA ALA A 35 17.04 9.02 -2.27
C ALA A 35 15.58 9.43 -2.51
N ALA A 36 15.23 9.88 -3.72
CA ALA A 36 13.85 10.22 -4.07
C ALA A 36 12.94 8.98 -4.13
N ILE A 37 13.44 7.87 -4.70
CA ILE A 37 12.68 6.62 -4.76
C ILE A 37 12.49 6.06 -3.35
N ALA A 38 13.55 6.03 -2.54
CA ALA A 38 13.47 5.59 -1.15
C ALA A 38 12.58 6.51 -0.29
N GLY A 39 12.65 7.83 -0.47
CA GLY A 39 11.75 8.79 0.16
C GLY A 39 10.28 8.50 -0.18
N THR A 40 10.00 8.24 -1.45
CA THR A 40 8.66 7.84 -1.92
C THR A 40 8.23 6.52 -1.28
N ALA A 41 9.12 5.53 -1.22
CA ALA A 41 8.84 4.25 -0.57
C ALA A 41 8.49 4.43 0.92
N CYS A 42 9.07 5.41 1.62
CA CYS A 42 8.82 5.66 3.03
C CYS A 42 7.43 6.26 3.33
N VAL A 43 6.74 6.82 2.33
CA VAL A 43 5.44 7.49 2.50
C VAL A 43 4.36 6.51 2.96
N PHE A 44 4.34 5.32 2.37
CA PHE A 44 3.23 4.39 2.49
C PHE A 44 3.22 3.69 3.85
N SER A 45 2.02 3.44 4.36
CA SER A 45 1.79 2.62 5.56
C SER A 45 1.11 1.31 5.17
N SER A 46 1.43 0.21 5.86
CA SER A 46 0.85 -1.10 5.51
C SER A 46 -0.63 -1.17 5.89
N THR A 47 -1.47 -1.42 4.88
CA THR A 47 -2.93 -1.58 5.04
C THR A 47 -3.25 -2.81 5.88
N ILE A 48 -2.47 -3.88 5.74
CA ILE A 48 -2.66 -5.14 6.47
C ILE A 48 -2.43 -4.93 7.96
N LEU A 49 -1.31 -4.32 8.36
CA LEU A 49 -1.06 -4.07 9.78
C LEU A 49 -1.98 -2.99 10.34
N GLY A 50 -2.31 -1.96 9.55
CA GLY A 50 -3.23 -0.90 9.96
C GLY A 50 -4.64 -1.43 10.27
N ILE A 51 -5.16 -2.32 9.42
CA ILE A 51 -6.53 -2.83 9.51
C ILE A 51 -6.63 -4.15 10.29
N LYS A 52 -5.76 -5.15 10.06
CA LYS A 52 -5.87 -6.45 10.75
C LYS A 52 -5.53 -6.37 12.24
N LEU A 53 -4.74 -5.39 12.68
CA LEU A 53 -4.47 -5.17 14.10
C LEU A 53 -5.55 -4.30 14.78
N LEU A 54 -6.53 -3.77 14.03
CA LEU A 54 -7.70 -3.13 14.60
C LEU A 54 -8.74 -4.21 15.01
N PRO A 55 -9.31 -4.12 16.22
CA PRO A 55 -10.48 -4.94 16.58
C PRO A 55 -11.64 -4.70 15.61
N THR A 56 -12.40 -5.75 15.29
CA THR A 56 -13.53 -5.66 14.35
C THR A 56 -14.59 -4.68 14.83
N THR A 57 -14.78 -4.57 16.15
CA THR A 57 -15.64 -3.58 16.80
C THR A 57 -15.21 -2.13 16.55
N VAL A 58 -13.90 -1.86 16.44
CA VAL A 58 -13.36 -0.53 16.11
C VAL A 58 -13.43 -0.27 14.60
N LEU A 59 -13.24 -1.32 13.79
CA LEU A 59 -13.28 -1.24 12.33
C LEU A 59 -14.67 -0.87 11.79
N HIS A 60 -15.74 -1.44 12.37
CA HIS A 60 -17.10 -1.27 11.85
C HIS A 60 -17.94 -0.21 12.56
N HIS A 61 -17.55 0.23 13.76
CA HIS A 61 -18.40 1.08 14.60
C HIS A 61 -17.70 2.27 15.25
N ARG A 62 -16.45 2.59 14.89
CA ARG A 62 -15.74 3.74 15.46
C ARG A 62 -15.07 4.61 14.41
N HIS A 63 -15.11 5.92 14.67
CA HIS A 63 -14.40 7.00 13.95
C HIS A 63 -12.93 6.68 13.64
N ILE A 64 -12.23 5.96 14.54
CA ILE A 64 -10.85 5.52 14.33
C ILE A 64 -10.71 4.64 13.07
N GLY A 65 -11.63 3.68 12.88
CA GLY A 65 -11.63 2.80 11.71
C GLY A 65 -11.86 3.58 10.42
N GLU A 66 -12.80 4.54 10.44
CA GLU A 66 -13.10 5.40 9.28
C GLU A 66 -11.89 6.26 8.88
N ILE A 67 -11.19 6.88 9.85
CA ILE A 67 -9.96 7.65 9.59
C ILE A 67 -8.87 6.75 8.99
N VAL A 68 -8.61 5.60 9.62
CA VAL A 68 -7.54 4.68 9.19
C VAL A 68 -7.80 4.17 7.78
N ILE A 69 -9.03 3.71 7.48
CA ILE A 69 -9.41 3.25 6.15
C ILE A 69 -9.27 4.39 5.13
N SER A 70 -9.78 5.58 5.44
CA SER A 70 -9.73 6.72 4.53
C SER A 70 -8.31 7.13 4.19
N LEU A 71 -7.42 7.21 5.19
CA LEU A 71 -6.01 7.53 4.99
C LEU A 71 -5.30 6.48 4.15
N LEU A 72 -5.51 5.19 4.46
CA LEU A 72 -4.88 4.09 3.73
C LEU A 72 -5.34 4.04 2.27
N LEU A 73 -6.63 4.24 1.99
CA LEU A 73 -7.14 4.29 0.62
C LEU A 73 -6.49 5.43 -0.21
N ILE A 74 -6.31 6.60 0.40
CA ILE A 74 -5.66 7.73 -0.27
C ILE A 74 -4.17 7.44 -0.48
N GLN A 75 -3.50 6.84 0.51
CA GLN A 75 -2.09 6.45 0.39
C GLN A 75 -1.87 5.38 -0.68
N ASP A 76 -2.75 4.38 -0.77
CA ASP A 76 -2.69 3.34 -1.80
C ASP A 76 -2.87 3.95 -3.20
N LEU A 77 -3.74 4.95 -3.35
CA LEU A 77 -3.88 5.70 -4.61
C LEU A 77 -2.60 6.48 -4.95
N VAL A 78 -1.98 7.15 -3.97
CA VAL A 78 -0.70 7.84 -4.15
C VAL A 78 0.40 6.84 -4.51
N ALA A 79 0.39 5.64 -3.92
CA ALA A 79 1.34 4.57 -4.25
C ALA A 79 1.21 4.11 -5.69
N ILE A 80 -0.02 3.91 -6.16
CA ILE A 80 -0.31 3.56 -7.55
C ILE A 80 0.21 4.64 -8.51
N ILE A 81 -0.01 5.92 -8.19
CA ILE A 81 0.51 7.04 -9.00
C ILE A 81 2.04 7.03 -8.99
N ALA A 82 2.69 6.81 -7.84
CA ALA A 82 4.14 6.73 -7.75
C ALA A 82 4.72 5.59 -8.59
N LEU A 83 4.11 4.41 -8.55
CA LEU A 83 4.50 3.25 -9.36
C LEU A 83 4.39 3.53 -10.86
N LEU A 84 3.31 4.20 -11.26
CA LEU A 84 3.03 4.59 -12.63
C LEU A 84 4.03 5.62 -13.16
N VAL A 85 4.43 6.59 -12.33
CA VAL A 85 5.50 7.54 -12.65
C VAL A 85 6.82 6.80 -12.83
N LEU A 86 7.11 5.86 -11.93
CA LEU A 86 8.38 5.14 -11.88
C LEU A 86 8.55 4.11 -13.00
N ALA A 87 7.51 3.34 -13.32
CA ALA A 87 7.45 2.49 -14.52
C ALA A 87 7.69 3.31 -15.79
N GLY A 88 7.34 4.61 -15.75
CA GLY A 88 7.54 5.49 -16.88
C GLY A 88 9.00 5.86 -17.19
N PHE A 89 9.91 5.68 -16.23
CA PHE A 89 11.34 5.96 -16.40
C PHE A 89 12.13 4.77 -16.97
N ASP A 90 11.59 3.55 -16.89
CA ASP A 90 12.24 2.33 -17.42
C ASP A 90 12.09 2.22 -18.95
N ALA A 91 11.02 2.78 -19.51
CA ALA A 91 10.91 2.93 -20.95
C ALA A 91 12.00 3.90 -21.43
N GLN A 92 12.91 3.44 -22.30
CA GLN A 92 14.00 4.21 -22.94
C GLN A 92 13.55 5.47 -23.75
N GLY A 93 12.29 5.90 -23.60
CA GLY A 93 11.71 7.09 -24.21
C GLY A 93 11.80 8.33 -23.30
N SER A 94 11.61 9.50 -23.92
CA SER A 94 11.51 10.75 -23.17
C SER A 94 10.38 10.69 -22.13
N VAL A 95 10.56 11.33 -20.97
CA VAL A 95 9.55 11.45 -19.89
C VAL A 95 8.16 11.90 -20.42
N LEU A 96 8.16 12.71 -21.49
CA LEU A 96 6.96 13.14 -22.21
C LEU A 96 6.22 11.98 -22.87
N SER A 97 6.93 11.07 -23.55
CA SER A 97 6.33 9.91 -24.21
C SER A 97 5.67 8.98 -23.20
N THR A 98 6.31 8.77 -22.04
CA THR A 98 5.76 7.85 -21.04
C THR A 98 4.63 8.43 -20.23
N THR A 99 4.68 9.74 -19.94
CA THR A 99 3.56 10.44 -19.30
C THR A 99 2.32 10.44 -20.20
N LEU A 100 2.50 10.59 -21.52
CA LEU A 100 1.42 10.47 -22.50
C LEU A 100 0.85 9.05 -22.57
N THR A 101 1.70 8.03 -22.61
CA THR A 101 1.26 6.62 -22.59
C THR A 101 0.38 6.36 -21.39
N VAL A 102 0.82 6.74 -20.20
CA VAL A 102 0.06 6.60 -18.97
C VAL A 102 -1.28 7.34 -19.00
N LEU A 103 -1.24 8.62 -19.42
CA LEU A 103 -2.41 9.51 -19.39
C LEU A 103 -3.52 9.04 -20.34
N VAL A 104 -3.15 8.29 -21.38
CA VAL A 104 -4.11 7.66 -22.30
C VAL A 104 -4.46 6.24 -21.87
N ALA A 105 -3.48 5.42 -21.51
CA ALA A 105 -3.68 4.00 -21.20
C ALA A 105 -4.55 3.80 -19.95
N LEU A 106 -4.36 4.59 -18.90
CA LEU A 106 -5.10 4.40 -17.64
C LEU A 106 -6.60 4.66 -17.81
N PRO A 107 -7.06 5.77 -18.43
CA PRO A 107 -8.47 5.95 -18.77
C PRO A 107 -9.03 4.86 -19.69
N VAL A 108 -8.23 4.36 -20.64
CA VAL A 108 -8.65 3.26 -21.53
C VAL A 108 -8.87 1.98 -20.74
N VAL A 109 -7.92 1.58 -19.88
CA VAL A 109 -8.07 0.40 -19.01
C VAL A 109 -9.27 0.57 -18.07
N ALA A 110 -9.44 1.74 -17.47
CA ALA A 110 -10.58 2.05 -16.61
C ALA A 110 -11.92 1.97 -17.37
N LEU A 111 -11.98 2.48 -18.59
CA LEU A 111 -13.16 2.43 -19.44
C LEU A 111 -13.47 0.99 -19.85
N VAL A 112 -12.47 0.23 -20.31
CA VAL A 112 -12.62 -1.18 -20.66
C VAL A 112 -13.07 -2.00 -19.45
N ALA A 113 -12.49 -1.74 -18.28
CA ALA A 113 -12.91 -2.42 -17.06
C ALA A 113 -14.36 -2.07 -16.69
N TYR A 114 -14.72 -0.79 -16.68
CA TYR A 114 -16.08 -0.35 -16.37
C TYR A 114 -17.13 -0.92 -17.33
N LEU A 115 -16.88 -0.79 -18.65
CA LEU A 115 -17.77 -1.34 -19.68
C LEU A 115 -17.81 -2.87 -19.61
N GLY A 116 -16.67 -3.51 -19.37
CA GLY A 116 -16.61 -4.96 -19.30
C GLY A 116 -17.34 -5.53 -18.09
N VAL A 117 -17.30 -4.86 -16.94
CA VAL A 117 -18.15 -5.24 -15.81
C VAL A 117 -19.63 -5.09 -16.17
N ARG A 118 -20.02 -3.96 -16.77
CA ARG A 118 -21.41 -3.66 -17.10
C ARG A 118 -22.00 -4.58 -18.16
N PHE A 119 -21.23 -4.93 -19.20
CA PHE A 119 -21.72 -5.64 -20.38
C PHE A 119 -21.33 -7.13 -20.43
N PHE A 120 -20.28 -7.55 -19.73
CA PHE A 120 -19.87 -8.96 -19.70
C PHE A 120 -20.05 -9.57 -18.32
N VAL A 121 -19.39 -9.02 -17.28
CA VAL A 121 -19.38 -9.65 -15.95
C VAL A 121 -20.78 -9.73 -15.36
N VAL A 122 -21.50 -8.60 -15.24
CA VAL A 122 -22.85 -8.58 -14.66
C VAL A 122 -23.84 -9.47 -15.42
N PRO A 123 -23.92 -9.45 -16.76
CA PRO A 123 -24.78 -10.36 -17.51
C PRO A 123 -24.41 -11.84 -17.37
N LEU A 124 -23.11 -12.18 -17.38
CA LEU A 124 -22.64 -13.55 -17.16
C LEU A 124 -23.06 -14.06 -15.78
N LEU A 125 -22.90 -13.22 -14.75
CA LEU A 125 -23.33 -13.56 -13.39
C LEU A 125 -24.82 -13.80 -13.33
N LYS A 126 -25.65 -12.89 -13.85
CA LYS A 126 -27.12 -13.07 -13.87
C LYS A 126 -27.56 -14.36 -14.58
N ARG A 127 -26.76 -14.85 -15.54
CA ARG A 127 -27.07 -16.07 -16.31
C ARG A 127 -26.59 -17.35 -15.63
N PHE A 128 -25.52 -17.27 -14.84
CA PHE A 128 -24.84 -18.42 -14.24
C PHE A 128 -24.76 -18.34 -12.70
N ASP A 129 -25.60 -17.51 -12.06
CA ASP A 129 -25.67 -17.27 -10.59
C ASP A 129 -26.02 -18.52 -9.76
N VAL A 130 -26.16 -19.67 -10.41
CA VAL A 130 -26.51 -20.96 -9.79
C VAL A 130 -25.28 -21.60 -9.12
N PHE A 131 -24.05 -21.27 -9.56
CA PHE A 131 -22.82 -21.90 -9.06
C PHE A 131 -21.85 -20.88 -8.46
N GLN A 132 -21.55 -21.03 -7.18
CA GLN A 132 -20.64 -20.16 -6.42
C GLN A 132 -19.22 -20.14 -7.00
N GLU A 133 -18.78 -21.30 -7.50
CA GLU A 133 -17.47 -21.51 -8.12
C GLU A 133 -17.32 -20.70 -9.42
N PHE A 134 -18.40 -20.51 -10.17
CA PHE A 134 -18.37 -19.72 -11.40
C PHE A 134 -18.10 -18.25 -11.09
N THR A 135 -18.79 -17.69 -10.09
CA THR A 135 -18.60 -16.30 -9.67
C THR A 135 -17.17 -16.05 -9.17
N PHE A 136 -16.62 -17.00 -8.42
CA PHE A 136 -15.23 -16.95 -7.98
C PHE A 136 -14.24 -16.95 -9.17
N LEU A 137 -14.37 -17.92 -10.09
CA LEU A 137 -13.51 -18.02 -11.27
C LEU A 137 -13.63 -16.79 -12.18
N LEU A 138 -14.85 -16.27 -12.34
CA LEU A 138 -15.10 -15.06 -13.14
C LEU A 138 -14.44 -13.85 -12.51
N ALA A 139 -14.54 -13.67 -11.18
CA ALA A 139 -13.91 -12.55 -10.49
C ALA A 139 -12.37 -12.61 -10.58
N VAL A 140 -11.78 -13.80 -10.34
CA VAL A 140 -10.33 -13.99 -10.48
C VAL A 140 -9.88 -13.78 -11.93
N GLY A 141 -10.58 -14.40 -12.88
CA GLY A 141 -10.29 -14.28 -14.31
C GLY A 141 -10.42 -12.83 -14.80
N TRP A 142 -11.39 -12.08 -14.28
CA TRP A 142 -11.55 -10.66 -14.56
C TRP A 142 -10.36 -9.84 -14.04
N CYS A 143 -9.97 -10.03 -12.78
CA CYS A 143 -8.84 -9.33 -12.19
C CYS A 143 -7.53 -9.62 -12.95
N LEU A 144 -7.25 -10.90 -13.24
CA LEU A 144 -6.07 -11.29 -14.02
C LEU A 144 -6.13 -10.79 -15.47
N GLY A 145 -7.31 -10.80 -16.08
CA GLY A 145 -7.52 -10.33 -17.45
C GLY A 145 -7.25 -8.84 -17.60
N ILE A 146 -7.77 -8.00 -16.69
CA ILE A 146 -7.49 -6.56 -16.71
C ILE A 146 -6.04 -6.26 -16.29
N ALA A 147 -5.47 -7.01 -15.36
CA ALA A 147 -4.04 -6.90 -15.03
C ALA A 147 -3.15 -7.18 -16.26
N SER A 148 -3.48 -8.22 -17.03
CA SER A 148 -2.78 -8.55 -18.28
C SER A 148 -3.01 -7.52 -19.38
N LEU A 149 -4.23 -6.99 -19.53
CA LEU A 149 -4.50 -5.90 -20.46
C LEU A 149 -3.72 -4.64 -20.09
N SER A 150 -3.63 -4.31 -18.81
CA SER A 150 -2.83 -3.20 -18.28
C SER A 150 -1.37 -3.35 -18.69
N GLN A 151 -0.80 -4.55 -18.48
CA GLN A 151 0.57 -4.84 -18.89
C GLN A 151 0.77 -4.72 -20.41
N ALA A 152 -0.18 -5.19 -21.22
CA ALA A 152 -0.13 -5.06 -22.67
C ALA A 152 -0.17 -3.59 -23.15
N LEU A 153 -0.69 -2.68 -22.32
CA LEU A 153 -0.72 -1.23 -22.54
C LEU A 153 0.44 -0.50 -21.82
N TYR A 154 1.52 -1.22 -21.47
CA TYR A 154 2.71 -0.70 -20.80
C TYR A 154 2.46 -0.09 -19.40
N LEU A 155 1.33 -0.44 -18.77
CA LEU A 155 1.07 -0.15 -17.38
C LEU A 155 1.51 -1.32 -16.51
N SER A 156 1.66 -1.09 -15.21
CA SER A 156 2.00 -2.17 -14.28
C SER A 156 0.82 -3.12 -14.05
N TRP A 157 1.11 -4.34 -13.60
CA TRP A 157 0.10 -5.35 -13.28
C TRP A 157 -0.81 -4.92 -12.14
N GLU A 158 -0.23 -4.22 -11.17
CA GLU A 158 -0.87 -3.72 -9.95
C GLU A 158 -1.94 -2.68 -10.28
N ILE A 159 -1.64 -1.79 -11.22
CA ILE A 159 -2.60 -0.78 -11.70
C ILE A 159 -3.81 -1.48 -12.30
N GLY A 160 -3.60 -2.47 -13.16
CA GLY A 160 -4.69 -3.22 -13.77
C GLY A 160 -5.51 -4.01 -12.76
N ALA A 161 -4.85 -4.68 -11.81
CA ALA A 161 -5.53 -5.40 -10.74
C ALA A 161 -6.37 -4.46 -9.85
N PHE A 162 -5.85 -3.27 -9.53
CA PHE A 162 -6.57 -2.25 -8.77
C PHE A 162 -7.80 -1.74 -9.55
N VAL A 163 -7.63 -1.38 -10.82
CA VAL A 163 -8.72 -0.91 -11.69
C VAL A 163 -9.81 -1.99 -11.84
N ALA A 164 -9.43 -3.26 -11.98
CA ALA A 164 -10.39 -4.37 -11.96
C ALA A 164 -11.17 -4.44 -10.65
N GLY A 165 -10.48 -4.38 -9.50
CA GLY A 165 -11.13 -4.37 -8.19
C GLY A 165 -12.12 -3.23 -8.04
N VAL A 166 -11.73 -2.00 -8.38
CA VAL A 166 -12.58 -0.81 -8.34
C VAL A 166 -13.78 -0.95 -9.29
N SER A 167 -13.59 -1.52 -10.48
CA SER A 167 -14.69 -1.75 -11.43
C SER A 167 -15.74 -2.73 -10.88
N LEU A 168 -15.33 -3.72 -10.08
CA LEU A 168 -16.21 -4.69 -9.43
C LEU A 168 -16.86 -4.14 -8.16
N ALA A 169 -16.23 -3.19 -7.47
CA ALA A 169 -16.68 -2.66 -6.19
C ALA A 169 -18.07 -2.00 -6.24
N ASN A 170 -18.46 -1.45 -7.40
CA ASN A 170 -19.77 -0.84 -7.61
C ASN A 170 -20.84 -1.82 -8.12
N SER A 171 -20.51 -3.11 -8.24
CA SER A 171 -21.44 -4.14 -8.71
C SER A 171 -22.34 -4.66 -7.56
N PRO A 172 -23.56 -5.15 -7.85
CA PRO A 172 -24.47 -5.70 -6.83
C PRO A 172 -23.89 -6.89 -6.05
N ILE A 173 -22.86 -7.54 -6.58
CA ILE A 173 -22.24 -8.74 -5.98
C ILE A 173 -20.87 -8.45 -5.36
N ALA A 174 -20.49 -7.18 -5.21
CA ALA A 174 -19.19 -6.79 -4.67
C ALA A 174 -18.90 -7.42 -3.30
N GLN A 175 -19.91 -7.48 -2.42
CA GLN A 175 -19.76 -8.10 -1.11
C GLN A 175 -19.48 -9.60 -1.21
N TYR A 176 -20.23 -10.30 -2.07
CA TYR A 176 -20.02 -11.73 -2.32
C TYR A 176 -18.61 -12.02 -2.88
N ILE A 177 -18.15 -11.23 -3.86
CA ILE A 177 -16.77 -11.34 -4.38
C ILE A 177 -15.75 -11.12 -3.27
N THR A 178 -15.96 -10.09 -2.43
CA THR A 178 -15.06 -9.75 -1.33
C THR A 178 -14.92 -10.89 -0.32
N GLU A 179 -16.01 -11.60 -0.02
CA GLU A 179 -16.01 -12.74 0.88
C GLU A 179 -15.30 -13.95 0.27
N ASN A 180 -15.58 -14.27 -1.00
CA ASN A 180 -15.01 -15.44 -1.68
C ASN A 180 -13.54 -15.27 -2.07
N LEU A 181 -13.08 -14.04 -2.35
CA LEU A 181 -11.67 -13.76 -2.62
C LEU A 181 -10.83 -13.61 -1.35
N ARG A 182 -11.46 -13.53 -0.16
CA ARG A 182 -10.76 -13.38 1.13
C ARG A 182 -9.68 -14.46 1.35
N PRO A 183 -9.93 -15.76 1.13
CA PRO A 183 -8.92 -16.80 1.34
C PRO A 183 -7.74 -16.67 0.37
N LEU A 184 -7.98 -16.35 -0.90
CA LEU A 184 -6.91 -16.12 -1.87
C LEU A 184 -6.04 -14.94 -1.47
N ARG A 185 -6.66 -13.82 -1.11
CA ARG A 185 -5.95 -12.65 -0.60
C ARG A 185 -5.07 -13.04 0.58
N ASP A 186 -5.64 -13.68 1.59
CA ASP A 186 -4.89 -14.04 2.79
C ASP A 186 -3.74 -15.02 2.50
N PHE A 187 -3.94 -15.99 1.59
CA PHE A 187 -2.88 -16.90 1.13
C PHE A 187 -1.74 -16.18 0.40
N PHE A 188 -2.06 -15.36 -0.60
CA PHE A 188 -1.05 -14.63 -1.37
C PHE A 188 -0.33 -13.56 -0.54
N LEU A 189 -0.99 -12.98 0.46
CA LEU A 189 -0.35 -12.06 1.40
C LEU A 189 0.73 -12.75 2.22
N VAL A 190 0.47 -13.96 2.73
CA VAL A 190 1.48 -14.75 3.45
C VAL A 190 2.64 -15.10 2.51
N LEU A 191 2.33 -15.53 1.28
CA LEU A 191 3.34 -15.86 0.27
C LEU A 191 4.19 -14.63 -0.11
N PHE A 192 3.57 -13.44 -0.25
CA PHE A 192 4.26 -12.20 -0.56
C PHE A 192 5.28 -11.84 0.53
N PHE A 193 4.86 -11.80 1.80
CA PHE A 193 5.79 -11.48 2.89
C PHE A 193 6.87 -12.55 3.07
N PHE A 194 6.54 -13.82 2.85
CA PHE A 194 7.54 -14.90 2.83
C PHE A 194 8.57 -14.69 1.71
N ALA A 195 8.12 -14.41 0.49
CA ALA A 195 9.00 -14.20 -0.67
C ALA A 195 9.90 -12.96 -0.48
N VAL A 196 9.34 -11.85 0.02
CA VAL A 196 10.11 -10.65 0.37
C VAL A 196 11.18 -10.98 1.41
N GLY A 197 10.79 -11.67 2.49
CA GLY A 197 11.73 -12.07 3.54
C GLY A 197 12.84 -12.99 3.02
N ALA A 198 12.49 -13.92 2.13
CA ALA A 198 13.44 -14.84 1.50
C ALA A 198 14.36 -14.16 0.46
N ALA A 199 13.90 -13.07 -0.16
CA ALA A 199 14.69 -12.28 -1.12
C ALA A 199 15.76 -11.42 -0.44
N ILE A 200 15.63 -11.17 0.86
CA ILE A 200 16.64 -10.42 1.62
C ILE A 200 17.88 -11.28 1.77
N ASN A 201 19.00 -10.81 1.20
CA ASN A 201 20.30 -11.44 1.40
C ASN A 201 20.92 -10.93 2.71
N PRO A 202 21.07 -11.77 3.75
CA PRO A 202 21.58 -11.32 5.04
C PRO A 202 23.02 -10.79 4.96
N SER A 203 23.84 -11.30 4.03
CA SER A 203 25.22 -10.83 3.90
C SER A 203 25.28 -9.40 3.36
N MET A 204 24.50 -9.08 2.33
CA MET A 204 24.44 -7.70 1.79
C MET A 204 23.80 -6.73 2.77
N LEU A 205 22.88 -7.20 3.62
CA LEU A 205 22.28 -6.36 4.66
C LEU A 205 23.30 -5.94 5.74
N LEU A 206 24.38 -6.71 5.94
CA LEU A 206 25.47 -6.35 6.83
C LEU A 206 26.34 -5.22 6.28
N ASP A 207 26.34 -4.98 4.97
CA ASP A 207 27.10 -3.86 4.39
C ASP A 207 26.32 -2.55 4.56
N VAL A 208 24.99 -2.61 4.52
CA VAL A 208 24.08 -1.46 4.62
C VAL A 208 23.28 -1.41 5.93
N TRP A 209 23.74 -2.09 6.97
CA TRP A 209 23.00 -2.23 8.23
C TRP A 209 22.73 -0.88 8.91
N LEU A 210 23.69 0.05 8.85
CA LEU A 210 23.61 1.35 9.49
C LEU A 210 22.55 2.25 8.84
N PRO A 211 22.57 2.53 7.52
CA PRO A 211 21.50 3.29 6.87
C PRO A 211 20.13 2.61 7.03
N THR A 212 20.07 1.28 6.97
CA THR A 212 18.84 0.50 7.19
C THR A 212 18.24 0.76 8.58
N LEU A 213 19.06 0.64 9.63
CA LEU A 213 18.62 0.82 11.00
C LEU A 213 18.21 2.27 11.27
N VAL A 214 19.00 3.24 10.80
CA VAL A 214 18.69 4.66 10.97
C VAL A 214 17.38 5.02 10.26
N LEU A 215 17.19 4.57 9.01
CA LEU A 215 15.95 4.81 8.29
C LEU A 215 14.75 4.19 9.03
N ALA A 216 14.86 2.95 9.48
CA ALA A 216 13.79 2.27 10.22
C ALA A 216 13.43 3.00 11.53
N ILE A 217 14.43 3.39 12.33
CA ILE A 217 14.23 4.09 13.60
C ILE A 217 13.60 5.46 13.36
N VAL A 218 14.09 6.23 12.39
CA VAL A 218 13.53 7.53 12.04
C VAL A 218 12.07 7.40 11.66
N LEU A 219 11.70 6.42 10.83
CA LEU A 219 10.30 6.22 10.44
C LEU A 219 9.41 5.82 11.60
N VAL A 220 9.82 4.83 12.41
CA VAL A 220 9.04 4.37 13.57
C VAL A 220 8.90 5.48 14.64
N ALA A 221 9.94 6.30 14.81
CA ALA A 221 9.92 7.40 15.78
C ALA A 221 9.14 8.62 15.28
N CYS A 222 9.22 8.96 14.00
CA CYS A 222 8.65 10.19 13.43
C CYS A 222 7.25 10.03 12.84
N LYS A 223 6.88 8.86 12.29
CA LYS A 223 5.54 8.68 11.71
C LYS A 223 4.41 8.89 12.74
N PRO A 224 4.43 8.26 13.93
CA PRO A 224 3.38 8.47 14.92
C PRO A 224 3.17 9.92 15.38
N PRO A 225 4.22 10.71 15.75
CA PRO A 225 4.01 12.09 16.14
C PRO A 225 3.57 12.99 14.98
N VAL A 226 4.02 12.73 13.74
CA VAL A 226 3.57 13.49 12.57
C VAL A 226 2.09 13.27 12.32
N PHE A 227 1.62 12.02 12.28
CA PHE A 227 0.19 11.73 12.16
C PHE A 227 -0.62 12.31 13.31
N ARG A 228 -0.13 12.19 14.55
CA ARG A 228 -0.78 12.80 15.70
C ARG A 228 -0.91 14.32 15.53
N ALA A 229 0.14 15.02 15.11
CA ALA A 229 0.12 16.46 14.90
C ALA A 229 -0.88 16.88 13.81
N LEU A 230 -0.89 16.17 12.68
CA LEU A 230 -1.80 16.44 11.56
C LEU A 230 -3.27 16.22 11.94
N LEU A 231 -3.58 15.12 12.62
CA LEU A 231 -4.94 14.84 13.09
C LEU A 231 -5.37 15.82 14.20
N ARG A 232 -4.46 16.20 15.09
CA ARG A 232 -4.73 17.24 16.11
C ARG A 232 -5.02 18.60 15.47
N TRP A 233 -4.35 18.93 14.37
CA TRP A 233 -4.65 20.15 13.61
C TRP A 233 -6.05 20.12 13.01
N GLN A 234 -6.55 18.93 12.67
CA GLN A 234 -7.94 18.67 12.26
C GLN A 234 -8.92 18.54 13.42
N LYS A 235 -8.48 18.85 14.65
CA LYS A 235 -9.26 18.81 15.89
C LYS A 235 -9.71 17.42 16.33
N GLU A 236 -9.03 16.38 15.86
CA GLU A 236 -9.25 15.02 16.36
C GLU A 236 -8.87 14.91 17.85
N PRO A 237 -9.59 14.08 18.64
CA PRO A 237 -9.22 13.82 20.03
C PRO A 237 -7.80 13.27 20.13
N ASP A 238 -7.08 13.64 21.20
CA ASP A 238 -5.66 13.24 21.35
C ASP A 238 -5.47 11.72 21.44
N GLY A 239 -6.42 11.02 22.09
CA GLY A 239 -6.41 9.57 22.16
C GLY A 239 -6.52 8.91 20.77
N VAL A 240 -7.46 9.40 19.95
CA VAL A 240 -7.67 8.96 18.56
C VAL A 240 -6.43 9.24 17.72
N SER A 241 -5.96 10.49 17.72
CA SER A 241 -4.81 10.95 16.93
C SER A 241 -3.55 10.14 17.23
N ARG A 242 -3.32 9.85 18.52
CA ARG A 242 -2.17 9.06 18.96
C ARG A 242 -2.28 7.61 18.52
N GLU A 243 -3.45 6.99 18.72
CA GLU A 243 -3.68 5.59 18.32
C GLU A 243 -3.52 5.40 16.81
N VAL A 244 -4.12 6.28 16.00
CA VAL A 244 -3.98 6.26 14.52
C VAL A 244 -2.51 6.39 14.13
N GLY A 245 -1.77 7.33 14.74
CA GLY A 245 -0.36 7.53 14.44
C GLY A 245 0.52 6.29 14.69
N TYR A 246 0.30 5.56 15.80
CA TYR A 246 1.04 4.32 16.05
C TYR A 246 0.61 3.19 15.09
N ARG A 247 -0.69 3.08 14.78
CA ARG A 247 -1.19 2.06 13.85
C ARG A 247 -0.73 2.26 12.41
N LEU A 248 -0.36 3.49 12.03
CA LEU A 248 0.16 3.84 10.71
C LEU A 248 1.69 4.07 10.71
N GLY A 249 2.38 3.74 11.81
CA GLY A 249 3.81 4.05 12.02
C GLY A 249 4.80 3.22 11.19
N GLN A 250 4.33 2.20 10.50
CA GLN A 250 5.13 1.30 9.66
C GLN A 250 5.23 1.78 8.21
N THR A 251 6.17 1.16 7.50
CA THR A 251 6.27 1.21 6.03
C THR A 251 5.32 0.17 5.40
N SER A 252 5.11 0.19 4.09
CA SER A 252 4.11 -0.64 3.40
C SER A 252 4.73 -1.72 2.52
N GLU A 253 3.95 -2.73 2.16
CA GLU A 253 4.22 -3.65 1.06
C GLU A 253 4.47 -2.92 -0.28
N PHE A 254 3.80 -1.78 -0.51
CA PHE A 254 4.00 -0.96 -1.70
C PHE A 254 5.43 -0.40 -1.81
N SER A 255 6.12 -0.22 -0.68
CA SER A 255 7.50 0.24 -0.64
C SER A 255 8.45 -0.78 -1.28
N LEU A 256 8.18 -2.07 -1.07
CA LEU A 256 8.94 -3.18 -1.66
C LEU A 256 8.63 -3.32 -3.15
N LEU A 257 7.37 -3.12 -3.51
CA LEU A 257 6.93 -3.13 -4.90
C LEU A 257 7.56 -1.98 -5.68
N LEU A 258 7.64 -0.79 -5.08
CA LEU A 258 8.32 0.36 -5.67
C LEU A 258 9.80 0.07 -5.95
N VAL A 259 10.50 -0.59 -5.01
CA VAL A 259 11.89 -1.05 -5.19
C VAL A 259 11.99 -2.08 -6.33
N PHE A 260 11.04 -3.01 -6.41
CA PHE A 260 11.01 -4.01 -7.48
C PHE A 260 10.83 -3.38 -8.86
N VAL A 261 9.88 -2.44 -9.01
CA VAL A 261 9.59 -1.76 -10.29
C VAL A 261 10.72 -0.83 -10.70
N ALA A 262 11.43 -0.22 -9.73
CA ALA A 262 12.57 0.64 -10.03
C ALA A 262 13.72 -0.14 -10.66
N GLY A 263 13.87 -1.41 -10.23
CA GLY A 263 14.88 -2.32 -10.71
C GLY A 263 16.31 -1.78 -10.58
N ALA A 264 17.23 -2.46 -11.24
CA ALA A 264 18.65 -2.07 -11.26
C ALA A 264 18.93 -0.81 -12.09
N ALA A 265 17.96 -0.32 -12.87
CA ALA A 265 18.11 0.87 -13.70
C ALA A 265 18.08 2.17 -12.88
N LEU A 266 17.30 2.19 -11.81
CA LEU A 266 17.06 3.39 -10.99
C LEU A 266 17.53 3.25 -9.52
N LEU A 267 17.76 2.03 -9.05
CA LEU A 267 18.23 1.74 -7.70
C LEU A 267 19.45 0.82 -7.73
N SER A 268 20.53 1.21 -7.05
CA SER A 268 21.61 0.26 -6.72
C SER A 268 21.10 -0.84 -5.80
N ALA A 269 21.79 -1.98 -5.81
CA ALA A 269 21.50 -3.09 -4.90
C ALA A 269 21.55 -2.64 -3.43
N GLU A 270 22.52 -1.81 -3.07
CA GLU A 270 22.67 -1.24 -1.73
C GLU A 270 21.44 -0.42 -1.32
N ALA A 271 21.01 0.52 -2.17
CA ALA A 271 19.84 1.36 -1.88
C ALA A 271 18.55 0.53 -1.79
N ALA A 272 18.38 -0.46 -2.69
CA ALA A 272 17.26 -1.39 -2.65
C ALA A 272 17.23 -2.18 -1.32
N HIS A 273 18.37 -2.69 -0.87
CA HIS A 273 18.49 -3.42 0.39
C HIS A 273 18.23 -2.55 1.62
N VAL A 274 18.65 -1.28 1.60
CA VAL A 274 18.31 -0.33 2.68
C VAL A 274 16.80 -0.18 2.82
N VAL A 275 16.09 0.08 1.71
CA VAL A 275 14.64 0.28 1.74
C VAL A 275 13.90 -1.01 2.13
N GLN A 276 14.31 -2.16 1.58
CA GLN A 276 13.72 -3.46 1.91
C GLN A 276 13.93 -3.82 3.39
N GLY A 277 15.17 -3.71 3.88
CA GLY A 277 15.52 -3.96 5.26
C GLY A 277 14.78 -3.03 6.22
N ALA A 278 14.73 -1.73 5.91
CA ALA A 278 14.03 -0.76 6.74
C ALA A 278 12.54 -1.05 6.76
N THR A 279 11.95 -1.42 5.62
CA THR A 279 10.54 -1.82 5.54
C THR A 279 10.25 -2.99 6.48
N VAL A 280 11.02 -4.08 6.38
CA VAL A 280 10.85 -5.26 7.25
C VAL A 280 11.03 -4.90 8.74
N VAL A 281 12.08 -4.14 9.08
CA VAL A 281 12.31 -3.73 10.47
C VAL A 281 11.16 -2.86 11.00
N THR A 282 10.64 -1.92 10.20
CA THR A 282 9.49 -1.10 10.62
C THR A 282 8.22 -1.91 10.79
N LEU A 283 7.94 -2.89 9.91
CA LEU A 283 6.80 -3.79 10.03
C LEU A 283 6.86 -4.59 11.34
N LEU A 284 8.03 -5.14 11.67
CA LEU A 284 8.26 -5.87 12.93
C LEU A 284 8.10 -4.95 14.15
N LEU A 285 8.84 -3.85 14.22
CA LEU A 285 8.83 -2.94 15.37
C LEU A 285 7.44 -2.34 15.61
N SER A 286 6.77 -1.86 14.55
CA SER A 286 5.44 -1.26 14.66
C SER A 286 4.41 -2.27 15.16
N SER A 287 4.45 -3.51 14.64
CA SER A 287 3.53 -4.58 15.08
C SER A 287 3.64 -4.82 16.58
N TYR A 288 4.85 -4.96 17.12
CA TYR A 288 5.04 -5.11 18.57
C TYR A 288 4.57 -3.89 19.35
N LEU A 289 4.89 -2.67 18.89
CA LEU A 289 4.46 -1.44 19.55
C LEU A 289 2.94 -1.31 19.63
N VAL A 290 2.22 -1.65 18.56
CA VAL A 290 0.75 -1.61 18.52
C VAL A 290 0.17 -2.67 19.45
N VAL A 291 0.65 -3.92 19.36
CA VAL A 291 0.14 -5.06 20.15
C VAL A 291 0.33 -4.87 21.66
N PHE A 292 1.44 -4.25 22.08
CA PHE A 292 1.71 -4.01 23.50
C PHE A 292 1.03 -2.75 24.06
N ARG A 293 0.64 -1.79 23.21
CA ARG A 293 0.17 -0.47 23.67
C ARG A 293 -1.31 -0.21 23.42
N TYR A 294 -1.90 -0.83 22.41
CA TYR A 294 -3.26 -0.56 21.97
C TYR A 294 -4.10 -1.85 21.89
N PRO A 295 -5.43 -1.73 21.97
CA PRO A 295 -6.28 -2.90 21.86
C PRO A 295 -6.15 -3.55 20.47
N SER A 296 -5.90 -4.85 20.43
CA SER A 296 -5.79 -5.62 19.19
C SER A 296 -6.29 -7.05 19.39
N PRO A 297 -6.71 -7.75 18.32
CA PRO A 297 -7.19 -9.13 18.41
C PRO A 297 -6.15 -10.11 18.99
N ILE A 298 -4.87 -9.78 18.78
CA ILE A 298 -3.71 -10.61 19.17
C ILE A 298 -2.92 -10.02 20.35
N ALA A 299 -3.50 -9.07 21.11
CA ALA A 299 -2.81 -8.46 22.24
C ALA A 299 -2.43 -9.50 23.31
N VAL A 300 -1.20 -9.39 23.83
CA VAL A 300 -0.65 -10.31 24.83
C VAL A 300 -1.32 -10.13 26.20
N SER A 301 -1.81 -8.93 26.52
CA SER A 301 -2.52 -8.63 27.76
C SER A 301 -4.03 -8.79 27.59
N GLU A 302 -4.69 -9.50 28.52
CA GLU A 302 -6.16 -9.61 28.56
C GLU A 302 -6.88 -8.25 28.58
N ARG A 303 -6.24 -7.19 29.11
CA ARG A 303 -6.81 -5.84 29.11
C ARG A 303 -6.87 -5.20 27.72
N LEU A 304 -5.96 -5.59 26.84
CA LEU A 304 -5.82 -5.05 25.48
C LEU A 304 -6.40 -6.00 24.43
N ARG A 305 -6.63 -7.27 24.77
CA ARG A 305 -7.20 -8.24 23.83
C ARG A 305 -8.66 -7.89 23.56
N ARG A 306 -8.97 -7.53 22.32
CA ARG A 306 -10.33 -7.20 21.87
C ARG A 306 -10.53 -7.73 20.46
N ASP A 307 -11.63 -8.46 20.28
CA ASP A 307 -12.10 -8.92 18.97
C ASP A 307 -13.11 -7.92 18.36
#